data_AF-A0A941AMA8-F1
#
_entry.id   AF-A0A941AMA8-F1
#
_cell.length_a   1.000
_cell.length_b   1.000
_cell.length_c   1.000
_cell.angle_alpha   90.00
_cell.angle_beta   90.00
_cell.angle_gamma   90.00
#
_symmetry.space_group_name_H-M   'P 1'
#
loop_
_entity.id
_entity.type
_entity.pdbx_description
1 polymer ?
#
loop_
_entity_poly.entity_id
_entity_poly.type
_entity_poly.pdbx_seq_one_letter_code
_entity_poly.pdbx_strand_id
1 'polypeptide(L)'
;MRTLNKILTTAAATMALGGAVLATASPASAASRNGVCETGEFCYYFNSNNQGSLSDFAGSVADYGTKQPSCFDFKGAGAGKGKCIKNSAASVWNRSGKTVRVYFNSNYGGTYQDFKPGARGNLTPSLKNQNASHQFGPSTSARVNMSYALYKTGGGHISCGFDGYTSTRGRHEGIDIARGIGSDVHALVSGQLIYVARGHNGGSGLSTIAIYNASLNKTIIYLHSAPRSSLRVGQQISRGQIIADEAWHGVSSSGAAHTHVEMRPGRQQLAAKSVGDPTLSNPNPNSFWVSQGYNVR
;
A
#
# COMPACT_ATOMS: atom_id res chain seq x y z
N MET A 1 -6.70 -80.08 36.89
CA MET A 1 -8.00 -79.45 36.59
C MET A 1 -7.75 -78.06 36.04
N ARG A 2 -8.41 -77.72 34.90
CA ARG A 2 -8.75 -76.38 34.39
C ARG A 2 -7.58 -75.43 34.04
N THR A 3 -7.49 -74.72 32.92
CA THR A 3 -8.09 -74.62 31.57
C THR A 3 -7.37 -73.41 30.94
N LEU A 4 -7.19 -73.41 29.61
CA LEU A 4 -6.66 -72.27 28.85
C LEU A 4 -7.46 -70.97 29.06
N ASN A 5 -6.81 -69.81 28.85
CA ASN A 5 -7.35 -68.78 27.94
C ASN A 5 -6.28 -67.77 27.49
N LYS A 6 -6.17 -67.63 26.16
CA LYS A 6 -5.49 -66.53 25.44
C LYS A 6 -6.41 -65.31 25.43
N ILE A 7 -5.88 -64.10 25.67
CA ILE A 7 -6.47 -62.85 25.18
C ILE A 7 -5.34 -61.92 24.71
N LEU A 8 -5.41 -61.52 23.44
CA LEU A 8 -4.63 -60.46 22.79
C LEU A 8 -5.05 -59.08 23.32
N THR A 9 -4.14 -58.10 23.36
CA THR A 9 -4.46 -56.66 23.16
C THR A 9 -3.15 -55.88 22.94
N THR A 10 -2.84 -55.57 21.67
CA THR A 10 -2.83 -54.22 21.05
C THR A 10 -1.68 -53.30 21.48
N ALA A 11 -0.76 -53.11 20.52
CA ALA A 11 0.27 -52.08 20.52
C ALA A 11 -0.33 -50.67 20.38
N ALA A 12 0.27 -49.70 21.07
CA ALA A 12 0.15 -48.28 20.75
C ALA A 12 1.57 -47.67 20.78
N ALA A 13 2.16 -47.49 19.61
CA ALA A 13 3.38 -46.72 19.43
C ALA A 13 3.00 -45.23 19.36
N THR A 14 3.35 -44.46 20.40
CA THR A 14 3.21 -43.01 20.41
C THR A 14 4.34 -42.38 19.58
N MET A 15 4.02 -42.00 18.33
CA MET A 15 4.85 -41.10 17.52
C MET A 15 4.68 -39.67 18.02
N ALA A 16 5.71 -39.11 18.65
CA ALA A 16 5.81 -37.68 18.94
C ALA A 16 6.23 -36.94 17.66
N LEU A 17 5.27 -36.37 16.94
CA LEU A 17 5.54 -35.39 15.88
C LEU A 17 5.75 -34.03 16.54
N GLY A 18 7.01 -33.57 16.59
CA GLY A 18 7.38 -32.21 16.96
C GLY A 18 6.77 -31.22 15.98
N GLY A 19 5.74 -30.51 16.42
CA GLY A 19 5.07 -29.47 15.64
C GLY A 19 5.97 -28.27 15.43
N ALA A 20 6.26 -27.95 14.18
CA ALA A 20 6.78 -26.65 13.79
C ALA A 20 5.79 -25.58 14.22
N VAL A 21 6.23 -24.66 15.08
CA VAL A 21 5.45 -23.49 15.47
C VAL A 21 5.38 -22.57 14.25
N LEU A 22 4.32 -22.73 13.47
CA LEU A 22 3.90 -21.75 12.47
C LEU A 22 3.66 -20.43 13.20
N ALA A 23 4.60 -19.49 13.06
CA ALA A 23 4.38 -18.10 13.45
C ALA A 23 3.30 -17.53 12.53
N THR A 24 2.05 -17.66 12.95
CA THR A 24 0.94 -16.93 12.34
C THR A 24 1.21 -15.46 12.59
N ALA A 25 1.44 -14.70 11.52
CA ALA A 25 1.42 -13.24 11.61
C ALA A 25 0.08 -12.85 12.22
N SER A 26 0.11 -12.29 13.43
CA SER A 26 -1.11 -11.83 14.08
C SER A 26 -1.78 -10.83 13.14
N PRO A 27 -3.10 -10.94 12.88
CA PRO A 27 -3.79 -9.90 12.15
C PRO A 27 -3.51 -8.57 12.86
N ALA A 28 -3.10 -7.55 12.09
CA ALA A 28 -3.02 -6.19 12.59
C ALA A 28 -4.33 -5.93 13.33
N SER A 29 -4.24 -5.65 14.64
CA SER A 29 -5.38 -5.68 15.56
C SER A 29 -6.55 -4.92 14.94
N ALA A 30 -7.54 -5.66 14.45
CA ALA A 30 -8.85 -5.10 14.31
C ALA A 30 -9.21 -4.70 15.73
N ALA A 31 -9.30 -3.40 16.00
CA ALA A 31 -10.10 -2.96 17.13
C ALA A 31 -11.42 -3.73 17.08
N SER A 32 -11.96 -4.03 18.26
CA SER A 32 -12.84 -5.17 18.49
C SER A 32 -14.14 -5.22 17.67
N ARG A 33 -14.39 -4.26 16.74
CA ARG A 33 -15.57 -4.18 15.86
C ARG A 33 -16.80 -4.55 16.65
N ASN A 34 -16.87 -3.94 17.84
CA ASN A 34 -17.74 -4.37 18.92
C ASN A 34 -19.00 -3.51 18.99
N GLY A 35 -19.10 -2.47 18.14
CA GLY A 35 -20.25 -1.59 18.12
C GLY A 35 -20.26 -0.58 19.27
N VAL A 36 -19.12 -0.37 19.91
CA VAL A 36 -18.85 0.75 20.82
C VAL A 36 -17.90 1.70 20.10
N CYS A 37 -17.88 2.97 20.47
CA CYS A 37 -16.97 3.94 19.88
C CYS A 37 -15.95 4.36 20.95
N GLU A 38 -14.81 3.69 20.98
CA GLU A 38 -13.76 3.84 21.98
C GLU A 38 -12.74 4.92 21.59
N THR A 39 -11.91 5.30 22.58
CA THR A 39 -10.73 6.11 22.31
C THR A 39 -9.80 5.36 21.36
N GLY A 40 -9.35 6.04 20.31
CA GLY A 40 -8.50 5.45 19.26
C GLY A 40 -9.25 5.14 17.96
N GLU A 41 -10.59 5.21 17.95
CA GLU A 41 -11.40 4.71 16.84
C GLU A 41 -12.04 5.82 15.99
N PHE A 42 -12.45 5.45 14.79
CA PHE A 42 -13.34 6.20 13.92
C PHE A 42 -14.63 5.41 13.71
N CYS A 43 -15.77 6.03 14.02
CA CYS A 43 -17.04 5.33 14.12
C CYS A 43 -18.05 5.90 13.14
N TYR A 44 -18.68 5.03 12.37
CA TYR A 44 -19.82 5.35 11.51
C TYR A 44 -21.13 5.09 12.24
N TYR A 45 -22.12 5.93 12.00
CA TYR A 45 -23.48 5.77 12.51
C TYR A 45 -24.46 5.68 11.34
N PHE A 46 -25.44 4.77 11.47
CA PHE A 46 -26.44 4.54 10.43
C PHE A 46 -27.31 5.77 10.16
N ASN A 47 -27.67 6.52 11.20
CA ASN A 47 -28.49 7.74 11.07
C ASN A 47 -27.68 9.01 11.30
N SER A 48 -28.27 10.15 10.91
CA SER A 48 -27.73 11.47 11.20
C SER A 48 -27.71 11.74 12.71
N ASN A 49 -26.90 12.72 13.12
CA ASN A 49 -26.74 13.16 14.51
C ASN A 49 -26.22 12.04 15.43
N ASN A 50 -25.42 11.13 14.88
CA ASN A 50 -24.81 10.00 15.57
C ASN A 50 -25.82 9.09 16.26
N GLN A 51 -26.91 8.79 15.55
CA GLN A 51 -27.97 7.90 16.01
C GLN A 51 -27.93 6.55 15.28
N GLY A 52 -28.66 5.58 15.82
CA GLY A 52 -28.75 4.23 15.27
C GLY A 52 -27.52 3.37 15.60
N SER A 53 -27.43 2.23 14.93
CA SER A 53 -26.32 1.30 15.07
C SER A 53 -25.04 1.92 14.53
N LEU A 54 -23.92 1.55 15.13
CA LEU A 54 -22.60 2.07 14.78
C LEU A 54 -21.64 0.97 14.35
N SER A 55 -20.61 1.36 13.61
CA SER A 55 -19.46 0.52 13.27
C SER A 55 -18.17 1.25 13.56
N ASP A 56 -17.25 0.60 14.24
CA ASP A 56 -15.98 1.14 14.71
C ASP A 56 -14.76 0.58 13.94
N PHE A 57 -13.72 1.41 13.87
CA PHE A 57 -12.50 1.14 13.11
C PHE A 57 -11.29 1.79 13.79
N ALA A 58 -10.16 1.09 13.88
CA ALA A 58 -8.89 1.64 14.35
C ALA A 58 -7.84 1.85 13.25
N GLY A 59 -8.22 1.64 11.98
CA GLY A 59 -7.31 1.76 10.84
C GLY A 59 -8.06 2.06 9.55
N SER A 60 -7.31 2.46 8.52
CA SER A 60 -7.86 2.80 7.21
C SER A 60 -8.47 1.58 6.51
N VAL A 61 -9.59 1.79 5.82
CA VAL A 61 -10.26 0.75 5.04
C VAL A 61 -10.49 1.26 3.61
N ALA A 62 -9.89 0.56 2.65
CA ALA A 62 -9.95 0.90 1.23
C ALA A 62 -11.27 0.46 0.55
N ASP A 63 -11.96 -0.57 1.05
CA ASP A 63 -13.30 -0.93 0.57
C ASP A 63 -14.11 -1.54 1.71
N TYR A 64 -15.32 -1.03 1.94
CA TYR A 64 -16.23 -1.57 2.94
C TYR A 64 -16.89 -2.90 2.52
N GLY A 65 -16.78 -3.31 1.26
CA GLY A 65 -17.56 -4.42 0.71
C GLY A 65 -19.05 -4.07 0.58
N THR A 66 -19.76 -4.83 -0.25
CA THR A 66 -21.17 -4.54 -0.57
C THR A 66 -22.16 -5.53 0.04
N LYS A 67 -21.71 -6.72 0.47
CA LYS A 67 -22.59 -7.79 0.94
C LYS A 67 -21.96 -8.62 2.06
N GLN A 68 -22.80 -9.11 2.97
CA GLN A 68 -22.43 -10.11 3.96
C GLN A 68 -22.02 -11.45 3.29
N PRO A 69 -21.11 -12.23 3.90
CA PRO A 69 -20.50 -12.01 5.22
C PRO A 69 -19.24 -11.13 5.20
N SER A 70 -18.84 -10.63 4.03
CA SER A 70 -17.53 -9.96 3.86
C SER A 70 -17.58 -8.44 4.00
N CYS A 71 -18.76 -7.83 3.97
CA CYS A 71 -18.87 -6.38 4.16
C CYS A 71 -18.64 -5.99 5.62
N PHE A 72 -18.10 -4.79 5.79
CA PHE A 72 -18.09 -4.12 7.07
C PHE A 72 -19.51 -3.63 7.37
N ASP A 73 -20.05 -4.04 8.51
CA ASP A 73 -21.42 -3.83 8.94
C ASP A 73 -21.53 -3.01 10.22
N PHE A 74 -22.72 -2.47 10.49
CA PHE A 74 -23.02 -1.84 11.77
C PHE A 74 -23.23 -2.90 12.86
N LYS A 75 -22.47 -2.77 13.95
CA LYS A 75 -22.36 -3.74 15.04
C LYS A 75 -23.18 -3.36 16.27
N GLY A 76 -23.27 -2.06 16.56
CA GLY A 76 -23.96 -1.54 17.74
C GLY A 76 -25.46 -1.85 17.77
N ALA A 77 -26.11 -1.61 18.90
CA ALA A 77 -27.56 -1.73 18.99
C ALA A 77 -28.28 -0.64 18.18
N GLY A 78 -29.53 -0.90 17.77
CA GLY A 78 -30.40 0.09 17.13
C GLY A 78 -30.54 -0.05 15.61
N ALA A 79 -31.19 0.94 14.99
CA ALA A 79 -31.51 0.95 13.57
C ALA A 79 -30.25 0.81 12.71
N GLY A 80 -30.27 -0.11 11.75
CA GLY A 80 -29.15 -0.36 10.84
C GLY A 80 -28.23 -1.52 11.23
N LYS A 81 -28.41 -2.14 12.41
CA LYS A 81 -27.60 -3.28 12.86
C LYS A 81 -27.57 -4.39 11.79
N GLY A 82 -26.36 -4.89 11.49
CA GLY A 82 -26.09 -5.94 10.51
C GLY A 82 -26.09 -5.50 9.05
N LYS A 83 -26.52 -4.26 8.74
CA LYS A 83 -26.42 -3.71 7.38
C LYS A 83 -24.97 -3.35 7.06
N CYS A 84 -24.57 -3.55 5.81
CA CYS A 84 -23.28 -3.09 5.32
C CYS A 84 -23.20 -1.55 5.39
N ILE A 85 -22.02 -1.03 5.71
CA ILE A 85 -21.78 0.41 5.89
C ILE A 85 -21.77 1.14 4.55
N LYS A 86 -21.29 0.46 3.49
CA LYS A 86 -21.21 1.02 2.15
C LYS A 86 -22.54 1.62 1.74
N ASN A 87 -22.51 2.89 1.38
CA ASN A 87 -23.67 3.69 0.99
C ASN A 87 -24.81 3.72 2.03
N SER A 88 -24.50 3.52 3.30
CA SER A 88 -25.52 3.43 4.36
C SER A 88 -25.22 4.26 5.61
N ALA A 89 -24.01 4.79 5.75
CA ALA A 89 -23.69 5.66 6.89
C ALA A 89 -24.11 7.12 6.65
N ALA A 90 -24.59 7.77 7.72
CA ALA A 90 -25.08 9.14 7.67
C ALA A 90 -24.34 10.13 8.58
N SER A 91 -23.64 9.64 9.61
CA SER A 91 -22.82 10.50 10.47
C SER A 91 -21.64 9.72 11.06
N VAL A 92 -20.67 10.44 11.63
CA VAL A 92 -19.43 9.87 12.15
C VAL A 92 -19.00 10.50 13.46
N TRP A 93 -18.15 9.79 14.20
CA TRP A 93 -17.40 10.32 15.33
C TRP A 93 -15.94 9.86 15.25
N ASN A 94 -15.02 10.81 15.20
CA ASN A 94 -13.60 10.55 15.24
C ASN A 94 -13.08 10.64 16.67
N ARG A 95 -12.94 9.50 17.35
CA ARG A 95 -12.29 9.39 18.66
C ARG A 95 -10.82 8.97 18.57
N SER A 96 -10.25 8.98 17.37
CA SER A 96 -8.84 8.73 17.14
C SER A 96 -8.00 9.99 17.33
N GLY A 97 -6.68 9.81 17.42
CA GLY A 97 -5.70 10.91 17.45
C GLY A 97 -5.33 11.48 16.07
N LYS A 98 -5.96 11.06 14.97
CA LYS A 98 -5.63 11.47 13.60
C LYS A 98 -6.84 12.08 12.90
N THR A 99 -6.62 12.97 11.94
CA THR A 99 -7.68 13.34 10.99
C THR A 99 -8.10 12.08 10.22
N VAL A 100 -9.39 11.86 10.02
CA VAL A 100 -9.91 10.77 9.19
C VAL A 100 -10.68 11.36 8.03
N ARG A 101 -10.36 10.90 6.81
CA ARG A 101 -11.03 11.28 5.57
C ARG A 101 -12.01 10.20 5.16
N VAL A 102 -13.27 10.56 4.97
CA VAL A 102 -14.30 9.69 4.40
C VAL A 102 -14.43 9.97 2.91
N TYR A 103 -14.46 8.92 2.10
CA TYR A 103 -14.51 9.00 0.64
C TYR A 103 -15.80 8.42 0.08
N PHE A 104 -16.23 9.01 -1.04
CA PHE A 104 -17.37 8.56 -1.81
C PHE A 104 -17.15 7.16 -2.40
N ASN A 105 -16.00 6.93 -3.03
CA ASN A 105 -15.67 5.68 -3.71
C ASN A 105 -14.75 4.79 -2.86
N SER A 106 -14.71 3.50 -3.23
CA SER A 106 -13.64 2.59 -2.79
C SER A 106 -12.26 3.12 -3.21
N ASN A 107 -11.21 2.57 -2.63
CA ASN A 107 -9.81 2.87 -2.89
C ASN A 107 -9.43 4.35 -2.68
N TYR A 108 -10.06 5.02 -1.72
CA TYR A 108 -9.80 6.41 -1.35
C TYR A 108 -10.02 7.39 -2.51
N GLY A 109 -11.09 7.17 -3.28
CA GLY A 109 -11.42 7.94 -4.48
C GLY A 109 -12.68 8.81 -4.33
N GLY A 110 -12.84 9.75 -5.26
CA GLY A 110 -14.01 10.62 -5.34
C GLY A 110 -14.03 11.76 -4.32
N THR A 111 -15.20 12.39 -4.19
CA THR A 111 -15.49 13.44 -3.19
C THR A 111 -15.17 12.92 -1.80
N TYR A 112 -14.70 13.81 -0.92
CA TYR A 112 -14.34 13.45 0.44
C TYR A 112 -14.73 14.52 1.46
N GLN A 113 -14.74 14.11 2.73
CA GLN A 113 -14.91 14.98 3.89
C GLN A 113 -13.94 14.58 4.99
N ASP A 114 -13.27 15.57 5.58
CA ASP A 114 -12.31 15.38 6.67
C ASP A 114 -12.94 15.63 8.03
N PHE A 115 -12.57 14.77 8.98
CA PHE A 115 -12.97 14.85 10.38
C PHE A 115 -11.70 14.90 11.23
N LYS A 116 -11.43 16.06 11.86
CA LYS A 116 -10.31 16.24 12.80
C LYS A 116 -10.44 15.33 14.03
N PRO A 117 -9.35 15.07 14.78
CA PRO A 117 -9.44 14.39 16.07
C PRO A 117 -10.54 15.01 16.96
N GLY A 118 -11.39 14.16 17.55
CA GLY A 118 -12.52 14.57 18.38
C GLY A 118 -13.78 15.02 17.61
N ALA A 119 -13.70 15.22 16.29
CA ALA A 119 -14.82 15.73 15.52
C ALA A 119 -15.99 14.73 15.48
N ARG A 120 -17.20 15.25 15.70
CA ARG A 120 -18.46 14.52 15.66
C ARG A 120 -19.43 15.28 14.77
N GLY A 121 -20.09 14.60 13.83
CA GLY A 121 -21.04 15.28 12.96
C GLY A 121 -21.57 14.46 11.80
N ASN A 122 -22.46 15.09 11.03
CA ASN A 122 -23.07 14.51 9.85
C ASN A 122 -22.11 14.48 8.67
N LEU A 123 -22.27 13.46 7.83
CA LEU A 123 -21.69 13.48 6.50
C LEU A 123 -22.40 14.55 5.64
N THR A 124 -21.65 15.21 4.76
CA THR A 124 -22.21 16.16 3.78
C THR A 124 -23.30 15.48 2.92
N PRO A 125 -24.20 16.25 2.28
CA PRO A 125 -25.22 15.69 1.39
C PRO A 125 -24.65 14.77 0.30
N SER A 126 -23.43 15.06 -0.18
CA SER A 126 -22.73 14.27 -1.19
C SER A 126 -22.16 12.94 -0.68
N LEU A 127 -22.02 12.74 0.64
CA LEU A 127 -21.41 11.54 1.23
C LEU A 127 -22.35 10.75 2.14
N LYS A 128 -23.41 11.38 2.63
CA LYS A 128 -24.46 10.69 3.38
C LYS A 128 -25.07 9.61 2.50
N ASN A 129 -25.05 8.37 3.00
CA ASN A 129 -25.48 7.18 2.29
C ASN A 129 -24.74 6.93 0.95
N GLN A 130 -23.53 7.48 0.81
CA GLN A 130 -22.73 7.39 -0.42
C GLN A 130 -21.23 7.31 -0.10
N ASN A 131 -20.85 6.50 0.91
CA ASN A 131 -19.47 6.34 1.35
C ASN A 131 -19.00 4.90 1.16
N ALA A 132 -17.73 4.73 0.80
CA ALA A 132 -17.18 3.41 0.46
C ALA A 132 -15.73 3.16 0.95
N SER A 133 -15.00 4.18 1.40
CA SER A 133 -13.67 4.01 2.01
C SER A 133 -13.30 5.14 2.96
N HIS A 134 -12.36 4.90 3.87
CA HIS A 134 -11.83 5.95 4.76
C HIS A 134 -10.35 5.79 5.08
N GLN A 135 -9.68 6.92 5.27
CA GLN A 135 -8.23 6.97 5.53
C GLN A 135 -7.92 7.74 6.80
N PHE A 136 -7.20 7.10 7.73
CA PHE A 136 -6.59 7.77 8.88
C PHE A 136 -5.32 8.50 8.46
N GLY A 137 -5.15 9.73 8.94
CA GLY A 137 -4.01 10.59 8.61
C GLY A 137 -3.87 10.84 7.11
N PRO A 138 -4.91 11.31 6.40
CA PRO A 138 -4.78 11.67 5.01
C PRO A 138 -3.70 12.75 4.88
N SER A 139 -2.77 12.62 3.93
CA SER A 139 -1.87 13.73 3.62
C SER A 139 -2.72 14.94 3.20
N THR A 140 -2.59 16.04 3.94
CA THR A 140 -3.32 17.29 3.69
C THR A 140 -2.82 18.04 2.46
N SER A 141 -1.72 17.58 1.84
CA SER A 141 -1.26 18.07 0.54
C SER A 141 -2.11 17.42 -0.56
N ALA A 142 -2.62 18.23 -1.50
CA ALA A 142 -3.10 17.70 -2.78
C ALA A 142 -2.07 16.69 -3.28
N ARG A 143 -2.51 15.46 -3.57
CA ARG A 143 -1.59 14.41 -4.04
C ARG A 143 -0.90 14.92 -5.29
N VAL A 144 0.41 14.77 -5.32
CA VAL A 144 1.22 15.19 -6.47
C VAL A 144 1.24 14.03 -7.47
N ASN A 145 1.13 14.32 -8.77
CA ASN A 145 1.34 13.28 -9.79
C ASN A 145 2.75 12.70 -9.64
N MET A 146 2.88 11.39 -9.62
CA MET A 146 4.16 10.70 -9.40
C MET A 146 5.16 11.09 -10.49
N SER A 147 4.69 11.28 -11.73
CA SER A 147 5.47 11.80 -12.85
C SER A 147 6.06 13.18 -12.58
N TYR A 148 5.24 14.12 -12.07
CA TYR A 148 5.72 15.44 -11.64
C TYR A 148 6.63 15.35 -10.41
N ALA A 149 6.36 14.45 -9.46
CA ALA A 149 7.17 14.34 -8.26
C ALA A 149 8.58 13.80 -8.52
N LEU A 150 8.71 12.86 -9.47
CA LEU A 150 9.98 12.28 -9.87
C LEU A 150 10.88 13.31 -10.55
N TYR A 151 10.31 14.14 -11.43
CA TYR A 151 11.08 15.10 -12.22
C TYR A 151 11.08 16.54 -11.69
N LYS A 152 10.13 16.89 -10.82
CA LYS A 152 9.87 18.26 -10.32
C LYS A 152 9.62 19.29 -11.42
N THR A 153 9.09 18.85 -12.55
CA THR A 153 8.79 19.68 -13.72
C THR A 153 7.74 19.01 -14.61
N GLY A 154 7.14 19.78 -15.52
CA GLY A 154 6.13 19.28 -16.45
C GLY A 154 6.69 18.38 -17.57
N GLY A 155 5.78 17.72 -18.28
CA GLY A 155 6.09 16.86 -19.44
C GLY A 155 6.38 15.39 -19.12
N GLY A 156 6.51 15.03 -17.84
CA GLY A 156 6.62 13.63 -17.43
C GLY A 156 5.30 12.88 -17.55
N HIS A 157 5.37 11.59 -17.89
CA HIS A 157 4.22 10.69 -17.95
C HIS A 157 4.63 9.25 -17.61
N ILE A 158 3.67 8.43 -17.17
CA ILE A 158 3.89 6.98 -17.02
C ILE A 158 3.85 6.35 -18.41
N SER A 159 4.97 5.77 -18.85
CA SER A 159 5.08 5.05 -20.12
C SER A 159 4.68 3.58 -19.98
N CYS A 160 4.92 2.97 -18.81
CA CYS A 160 4.45 1.63 -18.48
C CYS A 160 4.08 1.53 -16.99
N GLY A 161 2.86 1.11 -16.69
CA GLY A 161 2.42 0.89 -15.31
C GLY A 161 2.92 -0.43 -14.72
N PHE A 162 2.70 -0.63 -13.42
CA PHE A 162 2.88 -1.95 -12.80
C PHE A 162 2.04 -2.99 -13.52
N ASP A 163 2.66 -4.13 -13.82
CA ASP A 163 2.08 -5.19 -14.63
C ASP A 163 1.63 -4.74 -16.04
N GLY A 164 2.26 -3.70 -16.58
CA GLY A 164 1.83 -3.04 -17.80
C GLY A 164 2.44 -3.56 -19.10
N TYR A 165 3.23 -4.64 -19.08
CA TYR A 165 3.84 -5.17 -20.29
C TYR A 165 2.79 -5.72 -21.26
N THR A 166 2.78 -5.19 -22.48
CA THR A 166 1.90 -5.64 -23.58
C THR A 166 2.68 -6.30 -24.72
N SER A 167 3.92 -5.88 -24.94
CA SER A 167 4.81 -6.37 -26.02
C SER A 167 6.09 -7.04 -25.52
N THR A 168 6.42 -6.88 -24.23
CA THR A 168 7.59 -7.48 -23.61
C THR A 168 7.18 -8.75 -22.87
N ARG A 169 7.86 -9.87 -23.12
CA ARG A 169 7.61 -11.11 -22.38
C ARG A 169 7.92 -10.90 -20.90
N GLY A 170 6.98 -11.23 -20.03
CA GLY A 170 7.13 -11.18 -18.57
C GLY A 170 6.09 -10.28 -17.91
N ARG A 171 6.32 -9.91 -16.64
CA ARG A 171 5.45 -9.05 -15.82
C ARG A 171 6.25 -7.84 -15.35
N HIS A 172 5.69 -6.64 -15.47
CA HIS A 172 6.39 -5.43 -15.08
C HIS A 172 6.29 -5.17 -13.56
N GLU A 173 7.41 -5.17 -12.84
CA GLU A 173 7.45 -5.11 -11.37
C GLU A 173 7.41 -3.69 -10.80
N GLY A 174 7.59 -2.69 -11.65
CA GLY A 174 7.66 -1.28 -11.27
C GLY A 174 6.76 -0.41 -12.13
N ILE A 175 7.11 0.87 -12.18
CA ILE A 175 6.44 1.88 -12.99
C ILE A 175 7.51 2.63 -13.77
N ASP A 176 7.38 2.66 -15.08
CA ASP A 176 8.27 3.38 -15.98
C ASP A 176 7.70 4.79 -16.18
N ILE A 177 8.52 5.78 -15.88
CA ILE A 177 8.15 7.19 -15.99
C ILE A 177 9.15 7.87 -16.91
N ALA A 178 8.66 8.39 -18.03
CA ALA A 178 9.46 9.06 -19.03
C ALA A 178 9.21 10.58 -19.03
N ARG A 179 10.25 11.36 -19.29
CA ARG A 179 10.13 12.80 -19.59
C ARG A 179 11.08 13.21 -20.72
N GLY A 180 12.38 13.07 -20.49
CA GLY A 180 13.44 13.47 -21.41
C GLY A 180 14.82 13.27 -20.78
N ILE A 181 15.75 12.69 -21.55
CA ILE A 181 17.13 12.42 -21.12
C ILE A 181 17.77 13.68 -20.52
N GLY A 182 18.42 13.52 -19.36
CA GLY A 182 19.04 14.61 -18.60
C GLY A 182 18.13 15.29 -17.59
N SER A 183 16.84 14.91 -17.49
CA SER A 183 15.94 15.44 -16.46
C SER A 183 16.38 14.99 -15.06
N ASP A 184 16.43 15.90 -14.10
CA ASP A 184 16.72 15.54 -12.70
C ASP A 184 15.69 14.54 -12.16
N VAL A 185 16.18 13.41 -11.64
CA VAL A 185 15.39 12.37 -10.96
C VAL A 185 15.50 12.58 -9.46
N HIS A 186 14.35 12.75 -8.81
CA HIS A 186 14.23 13.05 -7.39
C HIS A 186 13.72 11.85 -6.59
N ALA A 187 14.27 11.64 -5.40
CA ALA A 187 13.83 10.57 -4.51
C ALA A 187 12.36 10.76 -4.08
N LEU A 188 11.51 9.76 -4.34
CA LEU A 188 10.09 9.79 -4.00
C LEU A 188 9.81 9.53 -2.51
N VAL A 189 10.77 8.96 -1.80
CA VAL A 189 10.71 8.76 -0.34
C VAL A 189 12.03 9.15 0.29
N SER A 190 12.00 9.49 1.58
CA SER A 190 13.23 9.54 2.38
C SER A 190 13.67 8.13 2.74
N GLY A 191 14.96 7.97 3.05
CA GLY A 191 15.51 6.70 3.52
C GLY A 191 17.03 6.65 3.43
N GLN A 192 17.61 5.52 3.80
CA GLN A 192 19.03 5.28 3.64
C GLN A 192 19.32 4.70 2.25
N LEU A 193 20.30 5.23 1.54
CA LEU A 193 20.81 4.60 0.32
C LEU A 193 21.55 3.31 0.70
N ILE A 194 21.02 2.16 0.29
CA ILE A 194 21.57 0.85 0.63
C ILE A 194 22.27 0.15 -0.54
N TYR A 195 22.11 0.66 -1.75
CA TYR A 195 22.81 0.18 -2.94
C TYR A 195 22.86 1.28 -4.02
N VAL A 196 23.99 1.36 -4.74
CA VAL A 196 24.11 2.16 -5.96
C VAL A 196 25.04 1.48 -6.96
N ALA A 197 24.55 1.26 -8.19
CA ALA A 197 25.31 0.84 -9.36
C ALA A 197 25.16 1.92 -10.45
N ARG A 198 26.26 2.38 -11.03
CA ARG A 198 26.25 3.60 -11.88
C ARG A 198 25.94 3.36 -13.35
N GLY A 199 26.12 2.14 -13.86
CA GLY A 199 25.73 1.79 -15.23
C GLY A 199 26.30 2.70 -16.32
N HIS A 200 25.79 2.56 -17.53
CA HIS A 200 26.03 3.45 -18.65
C HIS A 200 24.90 3.29 -19.68
N ASN A 201 24.71 4.30 -20.51
CA ASN A 201 23.81 4.25 -21.66
C ASN A 201 24.06 3.00 -22.52
N GLY A 202 22.99 2.32 -22.94
CA GLY A 202 23.07 1.06 -23.71
C GLY A 202 22.53 -0.15 -22.94
N GLY A 203 22.15 -1.20 -23.69
CA GLY A 203 21.43 -2.36 -23.17
C GLY A 203 22.17 -3.23 -22.14
N SER A 204 23.47 -3.00 -21.91
CA SER A 204 24.31 -3.77 -20.98
C SER A 204 24.71 -3.01 -19.70
N GLY A 205 24.42 -1.70 -19.63
CA GLY A 205 24.90 -0.84 -18.55
C GLY A 205 23.85 -0.50 -17.52
N LEU A 206 23.17 -1.49 -16.92
CA LEU A 206 22.11 -1.23 -15.94
C LEU A 206 22.63 -0.42 -14.74
N SER A 207 21.94 0.66 -14.42
CA SER A 207 22.11 1.40 -13.17
C SER A 207 21.05 0.99 -12.16
N THR A 208 21.36 1.17 -10.88
CA THR A 208 20.43 0.90 -9.79
C THR A 208 20.69 1.86 -8.65
N ILE A 209 19.65 2.44 -8.07
CA ILE A 209 19.70 3.13 -6.78
C ILE A 209 18.64 2.46 -5.91
N ALA A 210 19.02 1.98 -4.72
CA ALA A 210 18.07 1.42 -3.77
C ALA A 210 18.06 2.25 -2.48
N ILE A 211 16.90 2.81 -2.15
CA ILE A 211 16.67 3.63 -0.96
C ILE A 211 15.73 2.87 -0.02
N TYR A 212 16.24 2.46 1.14
CA TYR A 212 15.47 1.78 2.16
C TYR A 212 14.88 2.77 3.17
N ASN A 213 13.56 2.72 3.33
CA ASN A 213 12.85 3.46 4.36
C ASN A 213 12.48 2.49 5.50
N ALA A 214 13.14 2.65 6.65
CA ALA A 214 12.98 1.78 7.81
C ALA A 214 11.57 1.86 8.43
N SER A 215 10.96 3.05 8.49
CA SER A 215 9.62 3.20 9.11
C SER A 215 8.50 2.60 8.26
N LEU A 216 8.68 2.56 6.95
CA LEU A 216 7.76 1.90 6.01
C LEU A 216 8.10 0.41 5.84
N ASN A 217 9.31 -0.01 6.25
CA ASN A 217 9.92 -1.29 5.93
C ASN A 217 9.82 -1.63 4.43
N LYS A 218 10.14 -0.65 3.57
CA LYS A 218 10.12 -0.76 2.10
C LYS A 218 11.42 -0.24 1.50
N THR A 219 11.81 -0.78 0.36
CA THR A 219 12.87 -0.22 -0.48
C THR A 219 12.26 0.34 -1.76
N ILE A 220 12.62 1.57 -2.13
CA ILE A 220 12.32 2.13 -3.45
C ILE A 220 13.56 2.04 -4.32
N ILE A 221 13.39 1.41 -5.49
CA ILE A 221 14.47 1.14 -6.43
C ILE A 221 14.24 1.96 -7.69
N TYR A 222 15.31 2.58 -8.18
CA TYR A 222 15.34 3.38 -9.39
C TYR A 222 16.32 2.72 -10.37
N LEU A 223 15.88 2.39 -11.57
CA LEU A 223 16.73 1.88 -12.65
C LEU A 223 16.73 2.84 -13.83
N HIS A 224 17.64 2.58 -14.78
CA HIS A 224 17.73 3.23 -16.08
C HIS A 224 18.13 4.71 -16.08
N SER A 225 18.22 5.36 -14.92
CA SER A 225 18.76 6.72 -14.74
C SER A 225 20.28 6.73 -14.53
N ALA A 226 20.96 7.87 -14.72
CA ALA A 226 22.37 8.06 -14.42
C ALA A 226 22.56 8.55 -12.96
N PRO A 227 23.01 7.73 -12.00
CA PRO A 227 23.08 8.14 -10.59
C PRO A 227 24.09 9.26 -10.36
N ARG A 228 23.74 10.24 -9.53
CA ARG A 228 24.64 11.35 -9.19
C ARG A 228 25.95 10.82 -8.59
N SER A 229 27.07 11.42 -9.00
CA SER A 229 28.41 11.05 -8.54
C SER A 229 28.61 11.24 -7.04
N SER A 230 27.79 12.07 -6.40
CA SER A 230 27.80 12.33 -4.95
C SER A 230 27.20 11.20 -4.11
N LEU A 231 26.38 10.31 -4.68
CA LEU A 231 25.70 9.27 -3.91
C LEU A 231 26.67 8.25 -3.29
N ARG A 232 26.47 7.91 -2.02
CA ARG A 232 27.26 6.89 -1.29
C ARG A 232 26.34 5.97 -0.52
N VAL A 233 26.65 4.66 -0.51
CA VAL A 233 25.94 3.70 0.36
C VAL A 233 26.09 4.16 1.81
N GLY A 234 24.99 4.11 2.56
CA GLY A 234 24.89 4.61 3.93
C GLY A 234 24.35 6.03 4.03
N GLN A 235 24.37 6.82 2.95
CA GLN A 235 23.86 8.19 2.92
C GLN A 235 22.37 8.23 3.25
N GLN A 236 21.96 9.20 4.08
CA GLN A 236 20.55 9.53 4.27
C GLN A 236 20.06 10.40 3.11
N ILE A 237 19.01 9.95 2.44
CA ILE A 237 18.37 10.60 1.31
C ILE A 237 17.08 11.26 1.81
N SER A 238 16.92 12.53 1.49
CA SER A 238 15.67 13.26 1.73
C SER A 238 14.70 13.04 0.58
N ARG A 239 13.40 12.99 0.87
CA ARG A 239 12.37 13.04 -0.16
C ARG A 239 12.53 14.32 -0.97
N GLY A 240 12.52 14.22 -2.30
CA GLY A 240 12.76 15.34 -3.20
C GLY A 240 14.23 15.70 -3.40
N GLN A 241 15.18 14.94 -2.83
CA GLN A 241 16.59 15.10 -3.16
C GLN A 241 16.86 14.56 -4.57
N ILE A 242 17.65 15.28 -5.37
CA ILE A 242 18.13 14.80 -6.67
C ILE A 242 19.08 13.61 -6.44
N ILE A 243 18.81 12.50 -7.11
CA ILE A 243 19.56 11.24 -6.99
C ILE A 243 20.14 10.76 -8.32
N ALA A 244 19.58 11.18 -9.45
CA ALA A 244 20.06 10.81 -10.78
C ALA A 244 19.64 11.84 -11.82
N ASP A 245 20.10 11.64 -13.05
CA ASP A 245 19.54 12.26 -14.26
C ASP A 245 18.84 11.17 -15.08
N GLU A 246 17.71 11.46 -15.73
CA GLU A 246 17.02 10.51 -16.61
C GLU A 246 17.96 10.07 -17.74
N ALA A 247 18.04 8.77 -17.99
CA ALA A 247 18.95 8.21 -18.95
C ALA A 247 18.33 6.94 -19.57
N TRP A 248 19.15 6.13 -20.21
CA TRP A 248 18.75 4.85 -20.80
C TRP A 248 19.78 3.76 -20.42
N HIS A 249 20.17 3.76 -19.15
CA HIS A 249 21.16 2.83 -18.59
C HIS A 249 20.60 1.41 -18.53
N GLY A 250 21.12 0.48 -19.33
CA GLY A 250 20.55 -0.87 -19.44
C GLY A 250 19.31 -0.96 -20.34
N VAL A 251 19.00 0.10 -21.10
CA VAL A 251 17.95 0.11 -22.13
C VAL A 251 18.61 0.11 -23.51
N SER A 252 18.01 -0.54 -24.51
CA SER A 252 18.65 -0.75 -25.82
C SER A 252 18.70 0.48 -26.73
N SER A 253 17.89 1.50 -26.46
CA SER A 253 17.82 2.72 -27.28
C SER A 253 17.45 3.94 -26.43
N SER A 254 17.99 5.11 -26.80
CA SER A 254 17.64 6.40 -26.21
C SER A 254 16.18 6.79 -26.42
N GLY A 255 15.54 6.32 -27.50
CA GLY A 255 14.11 6.55 -27.76
C GLY A 255 13.18 5.86 -26.75
N ALA A 256 13.69 4.91 -25.97
CA ALA A 256 12.99 4.23 -24.89
C ALA A 256 13.49 4.67 -23.51
N ALA A 257 14.18 5.82 -23.40
CA ALA A 257 14.63 6.36 -22.13
C ALA A 257 13.46 6.57 -21.16
N HIS A 258 13.65 6.13 -19.92
CA HIS A 258 12.71 6.31 -18.82
C HIS A 258 13.47 6.07 -17.51
N THR A 259 12.84 6.43 -16.39
CA THR A 259 13.25 5.96 -15.07
C THR A 259 12.25 4.90 -14.62
N HIS A 260 12.73 3.69 -14.36
CA HIS A 260 11.92 2.64 -13.75
C HIS A 260 11.93 2.81 -12.23
N VAL A 261 10.75 2.82 -11.62
CA VAL A 261 10.58 2.95 -10.16
C VAL A 261 9.82 1.75 -9.60
N GLU A 262 10.47 1.01 -8.70
CA GLU A 262 9.91 -0.18 -8.07
C GLU A 262 9.81 0.00 -6.54
N MET A 263 8.71 -0.45 -5.95
CA MET A 263 8.56 -0.57 -4.50
C MET A 263 8.68 -2.03 -4.08
N ARG A 264 9.66 -2.34 -3.23
CA ARG A 264 9.88 -3.68 -2.69
C ARG A 264 9.58 -3.75 -1.19
N PRO A 265 8.89 -4.81 -0.72
CA PRO A 265 8.81 -5.12 0.71
C PRO A 265 10.20 -5.41 1.32
N GLY A 266 10.44 -4.86 2.51
CA GLY A 266 11.68 -5.09 3.24
C GLY A 266 12.89 -4.36 2.66
N ARG A 267 14.06 -4.82 3.09
CA ARG A 267 15.37 -4.29 2.68
C ARG A 267 15.87 -5.09 1.47
N GLN A 268 15.84 -4.48 0.29
CA GLN A 268 16.21 -5.11 -0.98
C GLN A 268 17.22 -4.24 -1.72
N GLN A 269 18.27 -4.82 -2.28
CA GLN A 269 19.28 -4.04 -3.02
C GLN A 269 18.99 -3.94 -4.52
N LEU A 270 18.24 -4.90 -5.06
CA LEU A 270 18.02 -5.07 -6.49
C LEU A 270 16.53 -5.10 -6.81
N ALA A 271 16.18 -4.64 -8.01
CA ALA A 271 14.84 -4.76 -8.58
C ALA A 271 14.42 -6.22 -8.73
N ALA A 272 13.11 -6.48 -8.75
CA ALA A 272 12.59 -7.79 -9.08
C ALA A 272 12.76 -8.05 -10.59
N LYS A 273 12.82 -9.32 -10.95
CA LYS A 273 12.98 -9.69 -12.36
C LYS A 273 11.64 -9.47 -13.07
N SER A 274 11.63 -8.64 -14.10
CA SER A 274 10.44 -8.41 -14.93
C SER A 274 10.50 -9.12 -16.27
N VAL A 275 11.59 -8.91 -17.02
CA VAL A 275 11.73 -9.47 -18.38
C VAL A 275 11.92 -10.98 -18.33
N GLY A 276 11.10 -11.68 -19.11
CA GLY A 276 11.06 -13.14 -19.18
C GLY A 276 10.46 -13.82 -17.94
N ASP A 277 10.02 -13.05 -16.93
CA ASP A 277 9.45 -13.58 -15.70
C ASP A 277 7.91 -13.50 -15.72
N PRO A 278 7.18 -14.62 -15.74
CA PRO A 278 5.72 -14.60 -15.75
C PRO A 278 5.11 -14.33 -14.37
N THR A 279 5.92 -14.20 -13.32
CA THR A 279 5.47 -14.02 -11.94
C THR A 279 5.72 -12.61 -11.44
N LEU A 280 4.83 -12.14 -10.56
CA LEU A 280 5.03 -10.90 -9.80
C LEU A 280 5.53 -11.27 -8.41
N SER A 281 6.73 -10.79 -8.09
CA SER A 281 7.40 -10.85 -6.80
C SER A 281 6.89 -9.78 -5.84
N ASN A 282 6.50 -8.61 -6.36
CA ASN A 282 6.01 -7.51 -5.54
C ASN A 282 4.48 -7.40 -5.57
N PRO A 283 3.85 -6.94 -4.47
CA PRO A 283 2.44 -6.58 -4.49
C PRO A 283 2.22 -5.31 -5.32
N ASN A 284 1.01 -5.14 -5.84
CA ASN A 284 0.63 -3.90 -6.53
C ASN A 284 0.93 -2.66 -5.65
N PRO A 285 1.74 -1.70 -6.13
CA PRO A 285 2.26 -0.62 -5.29
C PRO A 285 1.31 0.59 -5.18
N ASN A 286 0.14 0.57 -5.82
CA ASN A 286 -0.73 1.76 -5.91
C ASN A 286 -1.17 2.28 -4.54
N SER A 287 -1.58 1.39 -3.63
CA SER A 287 -1.98 1.77 -2.27
C SER A 287 -0.82 2.38 -1.48
N PHE A 288 0.40 1.88 -1.72
CA PHE A 288 1.61 2.44 -1.16
C PHE A 288 1.85 3.86 -1.69
N TRP A 289 1.91 4.07 -3.01
CA TRP A 289 2.16 5.41 -3.58
C TRP A 289 1.10 6.43 -3.16
N VAL A 290 -0.17 6.01 -3.11
CA VAL A 290 -1.27 6.80 -2.57
C VAL A 290 -1.03 7.20 -1.12
N SER A 291 -0.58 6.27 -0.27
CA SER A 291 -0.25 6.56 1.13
C SER A 291 0.93 7.53 1.27
N GLN A 292 1.84 7.55 0.29
CA GLN A 292 2.95 8.51 0.24
C GLN A 292 2.53 9.88 -0.31
N GLY A 293 1.26 10.06 -0.69
CA GLY A 293 0.74 11.33 -1.20
C GLY A 293 0.91 11.50 -2.72
N TYR A 294 1.01 10.41 -3.47
CA TYR A 294 1.13 10.44 -4.92
C TYR A 294 -0.14 9.98 -5.64
N ASN A 295 -0.43 10.59 -6.80
CA ASN A 295 -1.28 9.98 -7.82
C ASN A 295 -0.39 9.17 -8.76
N VAL A 296 -0.74 7.92 -9.04
CA VAL A 296 -0.02 7.07 -9.99
C VAL A 296 -0.45 7.45 -11.42
N ARG A 297 0.02 8.63 -11.85
CA ARG A 297 -0.12 9.24 -13.17
C ARG A 297 0.95 10.33 -13.32
#